data_AF-A0A0G0YMB4-F1
#
_entry.id   AF-A0A0G0YMB4-F1
#
_cell.length_a   1.000
_cell.length_b   1.000
_cell.length_c   1.000
_cell.angle_alpha   90.00
_cell.angle_beta   90.00
_cell.angle_gamma   90.00
#
_symmetry.space_group_name_H-M   'P 1'
#
loop_
_entity.id
_entity.type
_entity.pdbx_description
1 polymer ?
#
loop_
_entity_poly.entity_id
_entity_poly.type
_entity_poly.pdbx_seq_one_letter_code
_entity_poly.pdbx_strand_id
1 'polypeptide(L)'
;MSKKRKHKLPTSGDRLVDWHFRQIVDVLEKGIYAIRKKKRLVSMDDKPPRKAVSGLYAPDLDMIFLNAAKSRHPNWQDSVATLIHEAGHKIHPLAKHRSIEALERTLMIKFTDEQKRYLRKLIPQREVKKDPPPAKDIPEIKEGKKEPVSAAPETKPENQAPETATPEPNNEPNKL
;
A
#
# COMPACT_ATOMS: atom_id res chain seq x y z
N MET A 1 -10.99 17.24 3.94
CA MET A 1 -9.84 16.33 3.74
C MET A 1 -9.68 15.47 4.99
N SER A 2 -9.99 14.17 4.91
CA SER A 2 -9.88 13.28 6.07
C SER A 2 -8.41 12.99 6.35
N LYS A 3 -7.90 13.45 7.50
CA LYS A 3 -6.54 13.14 7.99
C LYS A 3 -6.50 11.64 8.29
N LYS A 4 -6.16 10.81 7.31
CA LYS A 4 -5.84 9.39 7.54
C LYS A 4 -4.72 9.36 8.57
N ARG A 5 -5.00 8.82 9.76
CA ARG A 5 -3.98 8.55 10.79
C ARG A 5 -2.89 7.72 10.09
N LYS A 6 -1.71 8.30 9.89
CA LYS A 6 -0.55 7.54 9.40
C LYS A 6 -0.29 6.47 10.46
N HIS A 7 -0.66 5.23 10.16
CA HIS A 7 -0.34 4.12 11.04
C HIS A 7 1.17 4.14 11.28
N LYS A 8 1.59 4.11 12.55
CA LYS A 8 3.01 4.06 12.91
C LYS A 8 3.60 2.78 12.30
N LEU A 9 4.68 2.92 11.55
CA LEU A 9 5.39 1.79 10.97
C LEU A 9 6.07 0.97 12.08
N PRO A 10 6.06 -0.38 11.99
CA PRO A 10 6.77 -1.21 12.94
C PRO A 10 8.30 -1.01 12.83
N THR A 11 8.96 -1.05 13.98
CA THR A 11 10.40 -0.78 14.12
C THR A 11 11.12 -2.02 14.66
N SER A 12 12.33 -2.26 14.20
CA SER A 12 13.23 -3.31 14.71
C SER A 12 14.12 -2.83 15.85
N GLY A 13 14.28 -1.50 16.01
CA GLY A 13 15.24 -0.89 16.94
C GLY A 13 16.62 -0.69 16.31
N ASP A 14 16.90 -1.28 15.14
CA ASP A 14 18.08 -1.02 14.33
C ASP A 14 17.77 0.08 13.30
N ARG A 15 18.48 1.20 13.38
CA ARG A 15 18.25 2.38 12.53
C ARG A 15 18.43 2.08 11.05
N LEU A 16 19.38 1.24 10.68
CA LEU A 16 19.68 0.90 9.28
C LEU A 16 18.63 -0.06 8.72
N VAL A 17 18.23 -1.06 9.51
CA VAL A 17 17.15 -1.97 9.15
C VAL A 17 15.83 -1.20 8.99
N ASP A 18 15.54 -0.28 9.91
CA ASP A 18 14.33 0.54 9.85
C ASP A 18 14.37 1.55 8.70
N TRP A 19 15.56 2.03 8.31
CA TRP A 19 15.72 2.83 7.10
C TRP A 19 15.34 2.03 5.85
N HIS A 20 15.88 0.81 5.68
CA HIS A 20 15.51 -0.05 4.55
C HIS A 20 14.02 -0.40 4.54
N PHE A 21 13.46 -0.74 5.71
CA PHE A 21 12.03 -1.04 5.84
C PHE A 21 11.16 0.14 5.36
N ARG A 22 11.50 1.37 5.78
CA ARG A 22 10.81 2.59 5.32
C ARG A 22 10.94 2.80 3.82
N GLN A 23 12.13 2.60 3.24
CA GLN A 23 12.31 2.75 1.78
C GLN A 23 11.44 1.76 1.01
N ILE A 24 11.37 0.51 1.48
CA ILE A 24 10.50 -0.51 0.88
C ILE A 24 9.04 -0.08 0.99
N VAL A 25 8.56 0.28 2.18
CA VAL A 25 7.17 0.72 2.36
C VAL A 25 6.84 1.93 1.48
N ASP A 26 7.72 2.92 1.42
CA ASP A 26 7.56 4.10 0.56
C ASP A 26 7.40 3.73 -0.91
N VAL A 27 8.22 2.79 -1.40
CA VAL A 27 8.13 2.28 -2.78
C VAL A 27 6.79 1.59 -3.04
N LEU A 28 6.29 0.83 -2.07
CA LEU A 28 5.07 0.04 -2.22
C LEU A 28 3.78 0.86 -2.04
N GLU A 29 3.79 1.88 -1.17
CA GLU A 29 2.61 2.71 -0.87
C GLU A 29 2.42 3.88 -1.85
N LYS A 30 3.51 4.46 -2.39
CA LYS A 30 3.42 5.59 -3.33
C LYS A 30 2.86 5.20 -4.70
N GLY A 31 2.87 3.92 -5.05
CA GLY A 31 2.21 3.41 -6.25
C GLY A 31 0.92 2.66 -5.90
N ILE A 32 -0.23 3.29 -6.14
CA ILE A 32 -1.58 2.71 -5.89
C ILE A 32 -1.78 1.33 -6.59
N TYR A 33 -0.94 1.01 -7.59
CA TYR A 33 -0.92 -0.25 -8.35
C TYR A 33 0.47 -0.92 -8.43
N ALA A 34 1.39 -0.59 -7.51
CA ALA A 34 2.79 -0.98 -7.59
C ALA A 34 3.04 -2.49 -7.54
N ILE A 35 2.12 -3.28 -7.00
CA ILE A 35 2.30 -4.73 -6.89
C ILE A 35 1.17 -5.44 -7.63
N ARG A 36 1.51 -6.42 -8.47
CA ARG A 36 0.55 -7.30 -9.15
C ARG A 36 0.93 -8.76 -9.00
N LYS A 37 -0.07 -9.63 -8.85
CA LYS A 37 0.13 -11.09 -8.90
C LYS A 37 -0.25 -11.62 -10.28
N LYS A 38 0.67 -12.32 -10.94
CA LYS A 38 0.46 -12.96 -12.25
C LYS A 38 0.68 -14.46 -12.12
N LYS A 39 -0.26 -15.27 -12.62
CA LYS A 39 -0.21 -16.74 -12.53
C LYS A 39 1.02 -17.33 -13.22
N ARG A 40 1.48 -16.70 -14.30
CA ARG A 40 2.66 -17.11 -15.05
C ARG A 40 3.52 -15.89 -15.33
N LEU A 41 4.58 -15.76 -14.55
CA LEU A 41 5.64 -14.78 -14.77
C LEU A 41 6.85 -15.52 -15.34
N VAL A 42 7.29 -15.14 -16.54
CA VAL A 42 8.39 -15.79 -17.28
C VAL A 42 9.44 -14.74 -17.56
N SER A 43 10.71 -15.10 -17.40
CA SER A 43 11.81 -14.23 -17.84
C SER A 43 11.78 -14.10 -19.36
N MET A 44 11.89 -12.87 -19.87
CA MET A 44 12.05 -12.59 -21.29
C MET A 44 13.51 -12.68 -21.75
N ASP A 45 14.45 -12.76 -20.81
CA ASP A 45 15.90 -12.81 -21.09
C ASP A 45 16.33 -14.19 -21.60
N ASP A 46 15.58 -15.25 -21.25
CA ASP A 46 15.80 -16.59 -21.77
C ASP A 46 15.21 -16.71 -23.17
N LYS A 47 16.01 -17.14 -24.16
CA LYS A 47 15.53 -17.49 -25.51
C LYS A 47 15.66 -19.00 -25.75
N PRO A 48 14.55 -19.75 -25.88
CA PRO A 48 13.15 -19.33 -25.72
C PRO A 48 12.75 -19.10 -24.25
N PRO A 49 11.77 -18.21 -23.97
CA PRO A 49 11.36 -17.87 -22.62
C PRO A 49 10.65 -19.06 -21.97
N ARG A 50 11.41 -19.84 -21.19
CA ARG A 50 10.93 -21.08 -20.55
C ARG A 50 10.93 -20.99 -19.04
N LYS A 51 11.77 -20.13 -18.45
CA LYS A 51 11.97 -20.11 -17.00
C LYS A 51 10.94 -19.20 -16.34
N ALA A 52 10.04 -19.82 -15.58
CA ALA A 52 9.18 -19.07 -14.68
C ALA A 52 10.04 -18.44 -13.57
N VAL A 53 9.80 -17.16 -13.31
CA VAL A 53 10.48 -16.38 -12.26
C VAL A 53 9.54 -16.13 -11.09
N SER A 54 10.10 -15.88 -9.91
CA SER A 54 9.32 -15.63 -8.68
C SER A 54 8.79 -14.19 -8.63
N GLY A 55 9.55 -13.23 -9.13
CA GLY A 55 9.21 -11.82 -9.20
C GLY A 55 9.82 -11.15 -10.44
N LEU A 56 9.35 -9.93 -10.71
CA LEU A 56 9.89 -9.04 -11.75
C LEU A 56 9.53 -7.59 -11.42
N TYR A 57 10.52 -6.74 -11.18
CA TYR A 57 10.36 -5.30 -11.30
C TYR A 57 10.42 -4.89 -12.78
N ALA A 58 9.40 -4.18 -13.26
CA ALA A 58 9.34 -3.61 -14.60
C ALA A 58 9.48 -2.08 -14.51
N PRO A 59 10.68 -1.53 -14.77
CA PRO A 59 10.95 -0.10 -14.63
C PRO A 59 10.04 0.78 -15.50
N ASP A 60 9.74 0.34 -16.73
CA ASP A 60 8.91 1.09 -17.69
C ASP A 60 7.46 1.29 -17.22
N LEU A 61 6.97 0.37 -16.40
CA LEU A 61 5.62 0.41 -15.85
C LEU A 61 5.60 0.93 -14.41
N ASP A 62 6.79 1.10 -13.81
CA ASP A 62 7.00 1.28 -12.38
C ASP A 62 6.20 0.28 -11.51
N MET A 63 6.20 -1.00 -11.93
CA MET A 63 5.42 -2.07 -11.30
C MET A 63 6.29 -3.26 -10.90
N ILE A 64 5.95 -3.85 -9.75
CA ILE A 64 6.45 -5.11 -9.25
C ILE A 64 5.42 -6.20 -9.55
N PHE A 65 5.84 -7.23 -10.26
CA PHE A 65 5.07 -8.44 -10.48
C PHE A 65 5.57 -9.54 -9.55
N LEU A 66 4.64 -10.21 -8.89
CA LEU A 66 4.89 -11.44 -8.12
C LEU A 66 4.22 -12.61 -8.83
N ASN A 67 4.90 -13.74 -8.85
CA ASN A 67 4.31 -14.98 -9.35
C ASN A 67 3.26 -15.50 -8.36
N ALA A 68 2.04 -15.76 -8.83
CA ALA A 68 0.98 -16.28 -7.97
C ALA A 68 1.07 -17.80 -7.74
N ALA A 69 1.91 -18.51 -8.50
CA ALA A 69 2.02 -19.95 -8.40
C ALA A 69 2.60 -20.39 -7.04
N LYS A 70 1.88 -21.24 -6.32
CA LYS A 70 2.35 -21.82 -5.04
C LYS A 70 3.68 -22.57 -5.17
N SER A 71 4.01 -23.11 -6.35
CA SER A 71 5.32 -23.74 -6.59
C SER A 71 6.49 -22.76 -6.54
N ARG A 72 6.22 -21.45 -6.66
CA ARG A 72 7.22 -20.38 -6.53
C ARG A 72 7.21 -19.72 -5.16
N HIS A 73 6.04 -19.65 -4.53
CA HIS A 73 5.89 -19.21 -3.14
C HIS A 73 5.14 -20.25 -2.32
N PRO A 74 5.83 -21.33 -1.86
CA PRO A 74 5.24 -22.34 -0.99
C PRO A 74 4.62 -21.75 0.28
N ASN A 75 5.23 -20.71 0.83
CA ASN A 75 4.75 -20.02 2.02
C ASN A 75 4.73 -18.49 1.82
N TRP A 76 4.10 -17.78 2.75
CA TRP A 76 3.94 -16.33 2.65
C TRP A 76 5.26 -15.56 2.83
N GLN A 77 6.25 -16.14 3.51
CA GLN A 77 7.57 -15.53 3.69
C GLN A 77 8.31 -15.49 2.34
N ASP A 78 8.14 -16.49 1.48
CA ASP A 78 8.73 -16.51 0.14
C ASP A 78 8.20 -15.36 -0.73
N SER A 79 6.89 -15.06 -0.64
CA SER A 79 6.30 -13.92 -1.34
C SER A 79 6.82 -12.59 -0.78
N VAL A 80 7.06 -12.49 0.53
CA VAL A 80 7.65 -11.29 1.15
C VAL A 80 9.11 -11.13 0.77
N ALA A 81 9.90 -12.22 0.75
CA ALA A 81 11.29 -12.21 0.31
C ALA A 81 11.38 -11.73 -1.15
N THR A 82 10.54 -12.28 -2.03
CA THR A 82 10.45 -11.83 -3.43
C THR A 82 10.05 -10.35 -3.51
N LEU A 83 9.10 -9.89 -2.70
CA LEU A 83 8.71 -8.47 -2.69
C LEU A 83 9.88 -7.56 -2.28
N ILE A 84 10.65 -7.95 -1.27
CA ILE A 84 11.85 -7.22 -0.82
C ILE A 84 12.89 -7.19 -1.95
N HIS A 85 13.09 -8.31 -2.65
CA HIS A 85 14.00 -8.41 -3.77
C HIS A 85 13.65 -7.41 -4.88
N GLU A 86 12.40 -7.44 -5.36
CA GLU A 86 11.96 -6.56 -6.45
C GLU A 86 11.94 -5.08 -6.03
N ALA A 87 11.54 -4.78 -4.79
CA ALA A 87 11.67 -3.43 -4.25
C ALA A 87 13.13 -2.98 -4.17
N GLY A 88 14.06 -3.89 -3.91
CA GLY A 88 15.50 -3.64 -3.92
C GLY A 88 16.00 -3.14 -5.27
N HIS A 89 15.55 -3.72 -6.39
CA HIS A 89 15.88 -3.23 -7.74
C HIS A 89 15.40 -1.80 -7.97
N LYS A 90 14.22 -1.44 -7.43
CA LYS A 90 13.68 -0.08 -7.53
C LYS A 90 14.45 0.92 -6.65
N ILE A 91 14.81 0.54 -5.42
CA ILE A 91 15.53 1.40 -4.48
C ILE A 91 17.00 1.60 -4.92
N HIS A 92 17.60 0.56 -5.52
CA HIS A 92 19.00 0.54 -5.91
C HIS A 92 19.16 0.15 -7.39
N PRO A 93 18.76 1.01 -8.35
CA PRO A 93 18.74 0.67 -9.77
C PRO A 93 20.12 0.39 -10.37
N LEU A 94 21.20 0.83 -9.72
CA LEU A 94 22.58 0.59 -10.14
C LEU A 94 23.21 -0.64 -9.46
N ALA A 95 22.54 -1.26 -8.51
CA ALA A 95 23.06 -2.42 -7.81
C ALA A 95 22.98 -3.68 -8.69
N LYS A 96 24.01 -4.52 -8.63
CA LYS A 96 24.01 -5.82 -9.31
C LYS A 96 22.98 -6.73 -8.66
N HIS A 97 22.36 -7.62 -9.45
CA HIS A 97 21.37 -8.60 -8.96
C HIS A 97 21.85 -9.40 -7.73
N ARG A 98 23.11 -9.86 -7.74
CA ARG A 98 23.72 -10.57 -6.61
C ARG A 98 23.77 -9.74 -5.32
N SER A 99 23.96 -8.43 -5.43
CA SER A 99 23.94 -7.51 -4.27
C SER A 99 22.53 -7.37 -3.70
N ILE A 100 21.52 -7.33 -4.58
CA ILE A 100 20.12 -7.31 -4.17
C ILE A 100 19.73 -8.63 -3.48
N GLU A 101 20.15 -9.78 -4.01
CA GLU A 101 19.94 -11.08 -3.33
C GLU A 101 20.57 -11.11 -1.93
N ALA A 102 21.79 -10.58 -1.79
CA ALA A 102 22.47 -10.53 -0.50
C ALA A 102 21.69 -9.64 0.49
N LEU A 103 21.25 -8.46 0.03
CA LEU A 103 20.44 -7.54 0.82
C LEU A 103 19.11 -8.17 1.25
N GLU A 104 18.40 -8.82 0.31
CA GLU A 104 17.16 -9.55 0.57
C GLU A 104 17.33 -10.56 1.71
N ARG A 105 18.36 -11.42 1.63
CA ARG A 105 18.64 -12.43 2.66
C ARG A 105 18.93 -11.78 4.01
N THR A 106 19.74 -10.72 4.03
CA THR A 106 20.04 -9.99 5.28
C THR A 106 18.78 -9.37 5.87
N LEU A 107 17.94 -8.70 5.07
CA LEU A 107 16.71 -8.08 5.53
C LEU A 107 15.68 -9.11 5.99
N MET A 108 15.57 -10.26 5.33
CA MET A 108 14.68 -11.34 5.76
C MET A 108 15.10 -11.92 7.13
N ILE A 109 16.38 -11.91 7.47
CA ILE A 109 16.85 -12.31 8.81
C ILE A 109 16.60 -11.19 9.83
N LYS A 110 16.87 -9.94 9.45
CA LYS A 110 16.85 -8.79 10.37
C LYS A 110 15.46 -8.19 10.61
N PHE A 111 14.53 -8.32 9.67
CA PHE A 111 13.17 -7.83 9.85
C PHE A 111 12.44 -8.60 10.93
N THR A 112 11.76 -7.86 11.78
CA THR A 112 10.87 -8.43 12.79
C THR A 112 9.68 -9.11 12.12
N ASP A 113 9.02 -10.01 12.84
CA ASP A 113 7.79 -10.63 12.33
C ASP A 113 6.68 -9.60 12.10
N GLU A 114 6.67 -8.50 12.85
CA GLU A 114 5.73 -7.41 12.62
C GLU A 114 6.01 -6.67 11.31
N GLN A 115 7.28 -6.38 11.01
CA GLN A 115 7.69 -5.79 9.72
C GLN A 115 7.35 -6.72 8.55
N LYS A 116 7.67 -8.02 8.66
CA LYS A 116 7.32 -9.02 7.64
C LYS A 116 5.81 -9.14 7.43
N ARG A 117 5.02 -9.16 8.51
CA ARG A 117 3.55 -9.16 8.45
C ARG A 117 3.00 -7.88 7.84
N TYR A 118 3.64 -6.73 8.09
CA TYR A 118 3.26 -5.47 7.46
C TYR A 118 3.44 -5.54 5.94
N LEU A 119 4.62 -5.95 5.46
CA LEU A 119 4.88 -6.12 4.02
C LEU A 119 3.91 -7.10 3.36
N ARG A 120 3.59 -8.21 4.05
CA ARG A 120 2.60 -9.17 3.57
C ARG A 120 1.23 -8.52 3.30
N LYS A 121 0.79 -7.56 4.12
CA LYS A 121 -0.50 -6.87 3.93
C LYS A 121 -0.52 -6.00 2.67
N LEU A 122 0.63 -5.54 2.21
CA LEU A 122 0.75 -4.75 0.98
C LEU A 122 0.62 -5.62 -0.27
N ILE A 123 0.87 -6.93 -0.18
CA ILE A 123 0.74 -7.86 -1.29
C ILE A 123 -0.75 -8.06 -1.64
N PRO A 124 -1.18 -7.80 -2.90
CA PRO A 124 -2.55 -8.04 -3.32
C PRO A 124 -2.98 -9.48 -3.09
N GLN A 125 -4.23 -9.65 -2.64
CA GLN A 125 -4.83 -10.98 -2.48
C GLN A 125 -5.38 -11.52 -3.81
N ARG A 126 -5.71 -10.64 -4.75
CA ARG A 126 -6.29 -11.00 -6.05
C ARG A 126 -5.22 -11.09 -7.14
N GLU A 127 -5.38 -12.07 -8.02
CA GLU A 127 -4.56 -12.25 -9.21
C GLU A 127 -5.10 -11.42 -10.38
N VAL A 128 -4.21 -10.92 -11.23
CA VAL A 128 -4.57 -10.20 -12.45
C VAL A 128 -4.40 -11.13 -13.65
N LYS A 129 -5.46 -11.33 -14.44
CA LYS A 129 -5.45 -12.22 -15.62
C LYS A 129 -4.89 -11.56 -16.89
N LYS A 130 -5.02 -10.25 -17.02
CA LYS A 130 -4.52 -9.45 -18.15
C LYS A 130 -3.56 -8.38 -17.63
N ASP A 131 -2.51 -8.12 -18.39
CA ASP A 131 -1.65 -6.95 -18.16
C ASP A 131 -2.51 -5.68 -18.34
N PRO A 132 -2.34 -4.66 -17.48
CA PRO A 132 -3.05 -3.40 -17.68
C PRO A 132 -2.51 -2.72 -18.96
N PRO A 133 -3.33 -1.87 -19.62
CA PRO A 133 -2.77 -0.94 -20.60
C PRO A 133 -1.69 -0.07 -19.93
N PRO A 134 -0.65 0.35 -20.67
CA PRO A 134 0.37 1.24 -20.14
C PRO A 134 -0.27 2.50 -19.55
N ALA A 135 0.36 3.08 -18.53
CA ALA A 135 -0.15 4.23 -17.76
C ALA A 135 -0.48 5.49 -18.60
N LYS A 136 -0.22 5.47 -19.91
CA LYS A 136 -0.53 6.55 -20.86
C LYS A 136 -2.02 6.62 -21.25
N ASP A 137 -2.80 5.56 -21.03
CA ASP A 137 -4.19 5.46 -21.47
C ASP A 137 -5.21 5.45 -20.32
N ILE A 138 -4.88 6.08 -19.19
CA ILE A 138 -5.92 6.39 -18.19
C ILE A 138 -6.59 7.67 -18.67
N PRO A 139 -7.88 7.65 -19.10
CA PRO A 139 -8.59 8.89 -19.34
C PRO A 139 -8.55 9.69 -18.05
N GLU A 140 -7.93 10.87 -18.15
CA GLU A 140 -7.98 11.93 -17.17
C GLU A 140 -9.43 12.00 -16.67
N ILE A 141 -9.65 11.66 -15.40
CA ILE A 141 -10.94 11.91 -14.77
C ILE A 141 -11.05 13.42 -14.76
N LYS A 142 -11.64 13.99 -15.82
CA LYS A 142 -12.07 15.38 -15.82
C LYS A 142 -12.95 15.51 -14.60
N GLU A 143 -12.47 16.25 -13.62
CA GLU A 143 -13.28 16.71 -12.51
C GLU A 143 -14.51 17.34 -13.13
N GLY A 144 -15.62 16.60 -13.09
CA GLY A 144 -16.92 17.12 -13.45
C GLY A 144 -17.19 18.25 -12.47
N LYS A 145 -17.05 19.48 -12.96
CA LYS A 145 -17.61 20.68 -12.37
C LYS A 145 -19.03 20.34 -11.94
N LYS A 146 -19.26 20.26 -10.63
CA LYS A 146 -20.60 20.34 -10.07
C LYS A 146 -21.07 21.76 -10.36
N GLU A 147 -21.91 21.92 -11.36
CA GLU A 147 -22.75 23.10 -11.45
C GLU A 147 -23.74 23.11 -10.28
N PRO A 148 -24.02 24.27 -9.69
CA PRO A 148 -24.92 24.40 -8.56
C PRO A 148 -26.35 24.49 -9.09
N VAL A 149 -27.20 23.53 -8.73
CA VAL A 149 -28.64 23.70 -8.93
C VAL A 149 -29.19 24.46 -7.72
N SER A 150 -29.33 25.78 -7.90
CA SER A 150 -30.16 26.62 -7.05
C SER A 150 -31.63 26.44 -7.43
N ALA A 151 -32.48 26.10 -6.47
CA ALA A 151 -33.88 26.50 -6.48
C ALA A 151 -34.35 26.64 -5.02
N ALA A 152 -34.61 27.87 -4.63
CA ALA A 152 -35.41 28.27 -3.47
C ALA A 152 -36.64 29.02 -4.04
N PRO A 153 -37.60 29.52 -3.23
CA PRO A 153 -38.11 29.12 -1.92
C PRO A 153 -39.65 28.97 -1.92
N GLU A 154 -40.25 28.36 -0.89
CA GLU A 154 -41.61 28.76 -0.45
C GLU A 154 -41.66 28.86 1.08
N THR A 155 -42.27 29.97 1.52
CA THR A 155 -42.26 30.52 2.87
C THR A 155 -43.63 30.40 3.56
N LYS A 156 -43.59 29.90 4.81
CA LYS A 156 -44.33 30.37 6.03
C LYS A 156 -45.88 30.24 6.10
N PRO A 157 -46.51 30.43 7.30
CA PRO A 157 -46.02 30.53 8.70
C PRO A 157 -46.72 29.43 9.59
N GLU A 158 -46.67 29.29 10.92
CA GLU A 158 -46.81 30.28 12.01
C GLU A 158 -46.70 29.60 13.40
N ASN A 159 -46.09 30.33 14.35
CA ASN A 159 -46.23 30.36 15.82
C ASN A 159 -46.45 29.09 16.67
N GLN A 160 -45.54 28.85 17.63
CA GLN A 160 -45.72 29.28 19.02
C GLN A 160 -44.43 29.06 19.85
N ALA A 161 -44.04 30.10 20.59
CA ALA A 161 -43.17 30.08 21.77
C ALA A 161 -44.01 30.63 22.95
N PRO A 162 -43.53 30.76 24.21
CA PRO A 162 -42.24 30.38 24.81
C PRO A 162 -42.46 29.49 26.07
N GLU A 163 -41.44 29.00 26.78
CA GLU A 163 -40.97 29.64 28.03
C GLU A 163 -39.70 28.95 28.59
N THR A 164 -38.79 29.81 29.05
CA THR A 164 -37.87 29.77 30.22
C THR A 164 -37.76 28.44 31.01
N ALA A 165 -36.60 27.98 31.47
CA ALA A 165 -35.67 28.68 32.36
C ALA A 165 -34.30 27.99 32.50
N THR A 166 -33.33 28.80 32.89
CA THR A 166 -31.89 28.60 33.16
C THR A 166 -31.61 27.69 34.39
N PRO A 167 -30.35 27.30 34.65
CA PRO A 167 -29.92 26.16 35.45
C PRO A 167 -29.59 26.50 36.90
N GLU A 168 -29.45 25.49 37.76
CA GLU A 168 -28.56 25.58 38.94
C GLU A 168 -27.82 24.26 39.24
N PRO A 169 -26.59 24.37 39.80
CA PRO A 169 -25.73 23.27 40.23
C PRO A 169 -26.01 22.89 41.70
N ASN A 170 -25.57 21.70 42.14
CA ASN A 170 -25.30 21.54 43.56
C ASN A 170 -24.12 20.61 43.86
N ASN A 171 -23.29 21.14 44.75
CA ASN A 171 -22.05 20.64 45.33
C ASN A 171 -22.27 19.54 46.38
N GLU A 172 -21.29 18.62 46.45
CA GLU A 172 -20.64 18.04 47.66
C GLU A 172 -21.46 17.29 48.75
N PRO A 173 -20.84 16.62 49.76
CA PRO A 173 -19.43 16.19 49.94
C PRO A 173 -19.25 14.70 50.33
N ASN A 174 -17.97 14.31 50.36
CA ASN A 174 -17.36 13.20 51.10
C ASN A 174 -18.06 12.75 52.40
N LYS A 175 -18.10 11.44 52.63
CA LYS A 175 -17.94 10.85 53.97
C LYS A 175 -17.07 9.58 53.92
N LEU A 176 -15.89 9.75 54.54
CA LEU A 176 -15.08 8.81 55.36
C LEU A 176 -14.72 7.44 54.77
#